data_AF-A0A2P4YS41-F1
#
_entry.id   AF-A0A2P4YS41-F1
#
_cell.length_a   1.000
_cell.length_b   1.000
_cell.length_c   1.000
_cell.angle_alpha   90.00
_cell.angle_beta   90.00
_cell.angle_gamma   90.00
#
_symmetry.space_group_name_H-M   'P 1'
#
loop_
_entity.id
_entity.type
_entity.pdbx_description
1 polymer ?
#
loop_
_entity_poly.entity_id
_entity_poly.type
_entity_poly.pdbx_seq_one_letter_code
_entity_poly.pdbx_strand_id
1 'polypeptide(L)'
;MQSVVRQRLSASRSASLLRRAASAKAAPEPVFDKRDGSKGVIDSARAFIEFKREPDPYRDVEERVHDWNEINTARRDPTERKIQAARCMDCGTPFCQTNTGCPVNNLIPEWNELVFRDEWKEAIDRLHKTNNFPEFTGRVCPAPCEAACVAGLVDDPITIKNTEYAIVDRAFEEGWIVPRIPRRNGLRVAVVGSGPAGLAAADQLNQKG
;
A
#
# COMPACT_ATOMS: atom_id res chain seq x y z
N MET A 1 56.52 46.22 -2.45
CA MET A 1 56.40 45.30 -1.30
C MET A 1 55.38 44.23 -1.71
N GLN A 2 55.71 43.19 -2.49
CA GLN A 2 56.40 41.93 -2.09
C GLN A 2 56.03 41.55 -0.63
N SER A 3 55.41 40.42 -0.31
CA SER A 3 55.74 39.07 -0.77
C SER A 3 54.61 38.04 -0.56
N VAL A 4 54.46 37.19 -1.57
CA VAL A 4 53.92 35.82 -1.51
C VAL A 4 54.74 34.97 -0.54
N VAL A 5 54.11 34.16 0.33
CA VAL A 5 54.77 33.00 0.96
C VAL A 5 53.88 31.77 0.87
N ARG A 6 54.44 30.75 0.20
CA ARG A 6 53.96 29.39 0.00
C ARG A 6 54.09 28.54 1.28
N GLN A 7 53.12 27.62 1.42
CA GLN A 7 53.19 26.24 1.93
C GLN A 7 54.33 25.82 2.87
N ARG A 8 53.97 25.20 4.00
CA ARG A 8 54.58 23.93 4.43
C ARG A 8 53.53 22.94 4.95
N LEU A 9 53.59 21.75 4.36
CA LEU A 9 52.90 20.53 4.76
C LEU A 9 53.31 20.09 6.17
N SER A 10 52.35 19.62 6.97
CA SER A 10 52.64 18.62 8.00
C SER A 10 51.58 17.53 7.93
N ALA A 11 51.95 16.41 7.31
CA ALA A 11 51.22 15.17 7.40
C ALA A 11 51.53 14.53 8.77
N SER A 12 50.51 14.23 9.57
CA SER A 12 50.65 13.32 10.71
C SER A 12 49.31 12.72 11.11
N ARG A 13 49.09 11.50 10.61
CA ARG A 13 48.53 10.33 11.32
C ARG A 13 47.38 10.57 12.31
N SER A 14 46.16 10.21 11.88
CA SER A 14 45.29 9.36 12.72
C SER A 14 44.23 8.66 11.86
N ALA A 15 44.68 7.65 11.10
CA ALA A 15 43.79 6.67 10.51
C ALA A 15 43.57 5.56 11.54
N SER A 16 42.42 5.52 12.22
CA SER A 16 41.77 4.28 12.72
C SER A 16 40.56 4.53 13.64
N LEU A 17 39.61 5.38 13.23
CA LEU A 17 38.28 5.40 13.88
C LEU A 17 37.19 4.93 12.91
N LEU A 18 37.47 3.85 12.17
CA LEU A 18 36.43 2.95 11.70
C LEU A 18 35.99 2.11 12.90
N ARG A 19 35.08 2.65 13.71
CA ARG A 19 34.29 1.82 14.64
C ARG A 19 33.55 0.81 13.77
N ARG A 20 33.97 -0.46 13.87
CA ARG A 20 33.18 -1.61 13.44
C ARG A 20 31.76 -1.44 14.00
N ALA A 21 30.80 -1.14 13.15
CA ALA A 21 29.41 -1.43 13.44
C ALA A 21 29.34 -2.95 13.62
N ALA A 22 29.23 -3.39 14.87
CA ALA A 22 28.88 -4.77 15.16
C ALA A 22 27.54 -5.02 14.46
N SER A 23 27.54 -5.93 13.49
CA SER A 23 26.34 -6.44 12.86
C SER A 23 25.46 -7.02 13.97
N ALA A 24 24.43 -6.27 14.36
CA ALA A 24 23.34 -6.83 15.13
C ALA A 24 22.81 -7.99 14.30
N LYS A 25 22.88 -9.22 14.83
CA LYS A 25 22.20 -10.36 14.21
C LYS A 25 20.74 -9.95 14.04
N ALA A 26 20.29 -9.88 12.79
CA ALA A 26 18.87 -9.68 12.50
C ALA A 26 18.07 -10.71 13.31
N ALA A 27 16.99 -10.26 13.93
CA ALA A 27 16.05 -11.18 14.57
C ALA A 27 15.62 -12.24 13.53
N PRO A 28 15.44 -13.50 13.95
CA PRO A 28 14.96 -14.52 13.02
C PRO A 28 13.63 -14.06 12.40
N GLU A 29 13.52 -14.19 11.09
CA GLU A 29 12.29 -13.82 10.39
C GLU A 29 11.11 -14.65 10.91
N PRO A 30 9.93 -14.03 11.09
CA PRO A 30 8.76 -14.73 11.55
C PRO A 30 8.34 -15.82 10.55
N VAL A 31 7.85 -16.94 11.07
CA VAL A 31 7.38 -18.09 10.27
C VAL A 31 5.86 -18.23 10.36
N PHE A 32 5.24 -18.58 9.25
CA PHE A 32 3.81 -18.61 9.06
C PHE A 32 3.34 -19.97 8.54
N ASP A 33 2.09 -20.30 8.84
CA ASP A 33 1.47 -21.55 8.39
C ASP A 33 1.21 -21.51 6.88
N LYS A 34 1.77 -22.48 6.18
CA LYS A 34 1.58 -22.71 4.74
C LYS A 34 0.40 -23.64 4.50
N ARG A 35 -0.07 -23.69 3.24
CA ARG A 35 -1.20 -24.51 2.81
C ARG A 35 -1.03 -26.00 3.07
N ASP A 36 0.22 -26.48 3.09
CA ASP A 36 0.59 -27.89 3.28
C ASP A 36 0.74 -28.26 4.77
N GLY A 37 0.48 -27.31 5.68
CA GLY A 37 0.62 -27.48 7.12
C GLY A 37 2.05 -27.28 7.65
N SER A 38 3.02 -27.01 6.77
CA SER A 38 4.37 -26.62 7.20
C SER A 38 4.40 -25.15 7.64
N LYS A 39 5.45 -24.76 8.38
CA LYS A 39 5.72 -23.35 8.71
C LYS A 39 6.93 -22.84 7.92
N GLY A 40 6.89 -21.60 7.45
CA GLY A 40 8.07 -20.97 6.85
C GLY A 40 7.92 -19.47 6.65
N VAL A 41 9.00 -18.84 6.21
CA VAL A 41 9.05 -17.40 5.89
C VAL A 41 8.25 -17.09 4.62
N ILE A 42 7.86 -15.83 4.46
CA ILE A 42 7.14 -15.35 3.27
C ILE A 42 8.14 -15.06 2.16
N ASP A 43 8.15 -15.90 1.13
CA ASP A 43 8.81 -15.61 -0.15
C ASP A 43 7.77 -15.10 -1.14
N SER A 44 7.80 -13.81 -1.50
CA SER A 44 6.79 -13.21 -2.40
C SER A 44 6.74 -13.89 -3.77
N ALA A 45 7.85 -14.45 -4.26
CA ALA A 45 7.88 -15.17 -5.54
C ALA A 45 7.06 -16.48 -5.50
N ARG A 46 6.81 -17.03 -4.31
CA ARG A 46 6.11 -18.31 -4.11
C ARG A 46 4.85 -18.18 -3.25
N ALA A 47 4.57 -17.01 -2.68
CA ALA A 47 3.53 -16.86 -1.67
C ALA A 47 2.13 -17.21 -2.17
N PHE A 48 1.82 -16.98 -3.45
CA PHE A 48 0.55 -17.40 -4.06
C PHE A 48 0.36 -18.92 -4.08
N ILE A 49 1.47 -19.67 -4.17
CA ILE A 49 1.49 -21.13 -4.11
C ILE A 49 1.41 -21.58 -2.65
N GLU A 50 2.15 -20.93 -1.75
CA GLU A 50 2.43 -21.46 -0.41
C GLU A 50 1.40 -21.09 0.65
N PHE A 51 0.77 -19.92 0.55
CA PHE A 51 -0.22 -19.45 1.53
C PHE A 51 -1.62 -19.49 0.92
N LYS A 52 -2.68 -19.64 1.71
CA LYS A 52 -4.06 -19.63 1.20
C LYS A 52 -4.58 -18.20 1.07
N ARG A 53 -5.52 -17.96 0.15
CA ARG A 53 -6.29 -16.71 0.14
C ARG A 53 -7.18 -16.67 1.36
N GLU A 54 -7.11 -15.57 2.10
CA GLU A 54 -7.93 -15.36 3.29
C GLU A 54 -8.48 -13.93 3.22
N PRO A 55 -9.72 -13.73 2.70
CA PRO A 55 -10.37 -12.43 2.76
C PRO A 55 -10.73 -12.10 4.20
N ASP A 56 -10.87 -10.82 4.51
CA ASP A 56 -11.30 -10.44 5.86
C ASP A 56 -12.74 -10.91 6.09
N PRO A 57 -13.02 -11.53 7.25
CA PRO A 57 -14.36 -12.01 7.54
C PRO A 57 -15.31 -10.84 7.76
N TYR A 58 -16.60 -11.12 7.61
CA TYR A 58 -17.63 -10.23 8.12
C TYR A 58 -17.89 -10.51 9.60
N ARG A 59 -18.44 -9.52 10.30
CA ARG A 59 -19.02 -9.69 11.64
C ARG A 59 -20.07 -10.81 11.61
N ASP A 60 -20.23 -11.45 12.76
CA ASP A 60 -21.21 -12.53 12.94
C ASP A 60 -22.61 -12.06 12.53
N VAL A 61 -23.37 -12.95 11.90
CA VAL A 61 -24.71 -12.62 11.39
C VAL A 61 -25.64 -12.26 12.54
N GLU A 62 -25.59 -13.02 13.64
CA GLU A 62 -26.46 -12.82 14.80
C GLU A 62 -26.14 -11.50 15.53
N GLU A 63 -24.90 -11.01 15.43
CA GLU A 63 -24.54 -9.69 15.97
C GLU A 63 -24.99 -8.56 15.03
N ARG A 64 -24.67 -8.66 13.74
CA ARG A 64 -24.84 -7.54 12.79
C ARG A 64 -26.28 -7.28 12.36
N VAL A 65 -27.23 -8.19 12.63
CA VAL A 65 -28.67 -7.96 12.38
C VAL A 65 -29.30 -6.99 13.39
N HIS A 66 -28.60 -6.68 14.47
CA HIS A 66 -29.09 -5.82 15.55
C HIS A 66 -28.54 -4.39 15.51
N ASP A 67 -27.69 -4.04 14.54
CA ASP A 67 -27.15 -2.70 14.37
C ASP A 67 -26.93 -2.32 12.89
N TRP A 68 -26.47 -1.09 12.66
CA TRP A 68 -26.10 -0.58 11.33
C TRP A 68 -24.59 -0.27 11.22
N ASN A 69 -23.79 -0.87 12.11
CA ASN A 69 -22.33 -0.68 12.10
C ASN A 69 -21.71 -1.41 10.89
N GLU A 70 -20.46 -1.06 10.55
CA GLU A 70 -19.76 -1.67 9.43
C GLU A 70 -19.72 -3.22 9.53
N ILE A 71 -19.98 -3.91 8.41
CA ILE A 71 -20.05 -5.38 8.39
C ILE A 71 -18.69 -6.06 8.38
N ASN A 72 -17.63 -5.37 7.95
CA ASN A 72 -16.27 -5.91 7.96
C ASN A 72 -15.80 -6.04 9.41
N THR A 73 -15.08 -7.11 9.74
CA THR A 73 -14.43 -7.18 11.05
C THR A 73 -13.38 -6.10 11.20
N ALA A 74 -13.08 -5.74 12.46
CA ALA A 74 -11.97 -4.83 12.76
C ALA A 74 -10.66 -5.29 12.11
N ARG A 75 -9.73 -4.34 11.95
CA ARG A 75 -8.46 -4.50 11.25
C ARG A 75 -7.79 -5.83 11.58
N ARG A 76 -7.58 -6.65 10.55
CA ARG A 76 -6.84 -7.91 10.60
C ARG A 76 -5.42 -7.70 11.12
N ASP A 77 -4.79 -8.74 11.66
CA ASP A 77 -3.37 -8.71 12.03
C ASP A 77 -2.56 -8.16 10.83
N PRO A 78 -1.78 -7.07 11.02
CA PRO A 78 -0.92 -6.51 9.97
C PRO A 78 -0.04 -7.57 9.29
N THR A 79 0.33 -8.61 10.03
CA THR A 79 1.12 -9.74 9.56
C THR A 79 0.37 -10.60 8.54
N GLU A 80 -0.91 -10.89 8.78
CA GLU A 80 -1.73 -11.63 7.82
C GLU A 80 -1.98 -10.80 6.54
N ARG A 81 -2.09 -9.47 6.67
CA ARG A 81 -2.19 -8.60 5.49
C ARG A 81 -0.92 -8.65 4.64
N LYS A 82 0.26 -8.71 5.26
CA LYS A 82 1.53 -8.90 4.53
C LYS A 82 1.54 -10.20 3.74
N ILE A 83 1.04 -11.31 4.33
CA ILE A 83 0.92 -12.60 3.62
C ILE A 83 0.01 -12.46 2.40
N GLN A 84 -1.17 -11.84 2.57
CA GLN A 84 -2.11 -11.69 1.46
C GLN A 84 -1.59 -10.75 0.35
N ALA A 85 -0.89 -9.68 0.71
CA ALA A 85 -0.23 -8.79 -0.25
C ALA A 85 0.90 -9.51 -1.01
N ALA A 86 1.70 -10.33 -0.31
CA ALA A 86 2.79 -11.10 -0.89
C ALA A 86 2.33 -12.15 -1.91
N ARG A 87 1.08 -12.60 -1.86
CA ARG A 87 0.52 -13.47 -2.91
C ARG A 87 0.53 -12.80 -4.30
N CYS A 88 0.70 -11.48 -4.41
CA CYS A 88 0.78 -10.82 -5.72
C CYS A 88 1.95 -11.39 -6.55
N MET A 89 1.66 -11.85 -7.76
CA MET A 89 2.66 -12.51 -8.63
C MET A 89 3.56 -11.53 -9.41
N ASP A 90 3.46 -10.22 -9.15
CA ASP A 90 4.14 -9.16 -9.90
C ASP A 90 4.11 -9.37 -11.42
N CYS A 91 2.89 -9.52 -11.97
CA CYS A 91 2.67 -9.89 -13.35
C CYS A 91 3.26 -8.83 -14.31
N GLY A 92 4.07 -9.26 -15.29
CA GLY A 92 4.60 -8.35 -16.31
C GLY A 92 3.53 -7.59 -17.10
N THR A 93 2.36 -8.21 -17.31
CA THR A 93 1.13 -7.54 -17.75
C THR A 93 0.08 -7.65 -16.65
N PRO A 94 -0.09 -6.63 -15.79
CA PRO A 94 -0.99 -6.72 -14.65
C PRO A 94 -2.45 -6.45 -15.07
N PHE A 95 -3.17 -7.50 -15.46
CA PHE A 95 -4.59 -7.41 -15.88
C PHE A 95 -5.52 -6.81 -14.82
N CYS A 96 -5.15 -6.87 -13.55
CA CYS A 96 -5.87 -6.20 -12.48
C CYS A 96 -5.85 -4.66 -12.60
N GLN A 97 -4.82 -4.08 -13.24
CA GLN A 97 -4.68 -2.63 -13.46
C GLN A 97 -5.28 -2.15 -14.80
N THR A 98 -5.63 -3.05 -15.72
CA THR A 98 -6.10 -2.68 -17.06
C THR A 98 -7.61 -2.39 -17.07
N ASN A 99 -8.13 -1.99 -18.23
CA ASN A 99 -9.57 -1.73 -18.44
C ASN A 99 -10.50 -2.90 -18.09
N THR A 100 -9.99 -4.13 -18.03
CA THR A 100 -10.78 -5.31 -17.61
C THR A 100 -10.73 -5.55 -16.11
N GLY A 101 -9.81 -4.90 -15.39
CA GLY A 101 -9.61 -5.00 -13.95
C GLY A 101 -10.14 -3.77 -13.23
N CYS A 102 -9.28 -2.77 -12.98
CA CYS A 102 -9.65 -1.59 -12.20
C CYS A 102 -10.09 -0.42 -13.09
N PRO A 103 -11.33 0.08 -12.98
CA PRO A 103 -11.81 1.20 -13.80
C PRO A 103 -11.05 2.53 -13.62
N VAL A 104 -10.37 2.70 -12.49
CA VAL A 104 -9.53 3.88 -12.22
C VAL A 104 -8.05 3.62 -12.49
N ASN A 105 -7.71 2.47 -13.09
CA ASN A 105 -6.34 2.04 -13.40
C ASN A 105 -5.42 2.12 -12.16
N ASN A 106 -5.91 1.64 -11.01
CA ASN A 106 -5.10 1.63 -9.77
C ASN A 106 -3.81 0.84 -9.96
N LEU A 107 -2.76 1.27 -9.26
CA LEU A 107 -1.40 0.75 -9.40
C LEU A 107 -1.18 -0.43 -8.45
N ILE A 108 -2.01 -1.47 -8.62
CA ILE A 108 -2.24 -2.56 -7.66
C ILE A 108 -0.99 -3.32 -7.24
N PRO A 109 -0.22 -3.94 -8.17
CA PRO A 109 1.07 -4.54 -7.85
C PRO A 109 1.98 -3.69 -6.98
N GLU A 110 2.06 -2.38 -7.25
CA GLU A 110 3.02 -1.50 -6.58
C GLU A 110 2.66 -1.27 -5.11
N TRP A 111 1.40 -0.96 -4.81
CA TRP A 111 1.02 -0.79 -3.41
C TRP A 111 0.91 -2.13 -2.65
N ASN A 112 0.71 -3.26 -3.33
CA ASN A 112 0.83 -4.59 -2.70
C ASN A 112 2.27 -4.85 -2.26
N GLU A 113 3.24 -4.56 -3.12
CA GLU A 113 4.65 -4.71 -2.79
C GLU A 113 5.05 -3.77 -1.63
N LEU A 114 4.58 -2.52 -1.64
CA LEU A 114 4.81 -1.59 -0.54
C LEU A 114 4.22 -2.09 0.79
N VAL A 115 3.00 -2.66 0.77
CA VAL A 115 2.41 -3.29 1.96
C VAL A 115 3.23 -4.49 2.43
N PHE A 116 3.69 -5.35 1.52
CA PHE A 116 4.54 -6.49 1.86
C PHE A 116 5.85 -6.03 2.55
N ARG A 117 6.47 -4.95 2.06
CA ARG A 117 7.69 -4.34 2.62
C ARG A 117 7.46 -3.52 3.90
N ASP A 118 6.22 -3.42 4.38
CA ASP A 118 5.83 -2.57 5.51
C ASP A 118 5.98 -1.05 5.26
N GLU A 119 6.00 -0.64 4.00
CA GLU A 119 6.10 0.75 3.53
C GLU A 119 4.70 1.36 3.34
N TRP A 120 3.92 1.41 4.42
CA TRP A 120 2.49 1.76 4.36
C TRP A 120 2.20 3.20 3.99
N LYS A 121 3.09 4.12 4.36
CA LYS A 121 2.92 5.54 4.05
C LYS A 121 3.10 5.77 2.55
N GLU A 122 4.09 5.13 1.97
CA GLU A 122 4.33 5.10 0.54
C GLU A 122 3.18 4.39 -0.19
N ALA A 123 2.61 3.32 0.40
CA ALA A 123 1.47 2.61 -0.15
C ALA A 123 0.24 3.52 -0.30
N ILE A 124 -0.10 4.34 0.71
CA ILE A 124 -1.22 5.29 0.60
C ILE A 124 -0.92 6.42 -0.39
N ASP A 125 0.31 6.94 -0.42
CA ASP A 125 0.74 7.93 -1.40
C ASP A 125 0.62 7.39 -2.83
N ARG A 126 0.92 6.10 -3.02
CA ARG A 126 0.79 5.40 -4.30
C ARG A 126 -0.66 5.18 -4.68
N LEU A 127 -1.50 4.75 -3.74
CA LEU A 127 -2.93 4.50 -3.93
C LEU A 127 -3.68 5.79 -4.33
N HIS A 128 -3.35 6.92 -3.70
CA HIS A 128 -3.95 8.22 -4.03
C HIS A 128 -3.49 8.82 -5.37
N LYS A 129 -2.52 8.21 -6.08
CA LYS A 129 -2.14 8.69 -7.42
C LYS A 129 -3.28 8.54 -8.43
N THR A 130 -4.13 7.55 -8.23
CA THR A 130 -5.18 7.17 -9.20
C THR A 130 -6.57 7.20 -8.57
N ASN A 131 -6.67 7.06 -7.24
CA ASN A 131 -7.95 7.00 -6.55
C ASN A 131 -8.12 8.16 -5.55
N ASN A 132 -9.14 8.99 -5.76
CA ASN A 132 -9.49 10.06 -4.83
C ASN A 132 -10.04 9.52 -3.51
N PHE A 133 -10.77 8.39 -3.54
CA PHE A 133 -11.52 7.87 -2.39
C PHE A 133 -11.35 6.34 -2.19
N PRO A 134 -10.13 5.88 -1.85
CA PRO A 134 -9.89 4.48 -1.50
C PRO A 134 -10.75 3.97 -0.33
N GLU A 135 -11.17 4.86 0.58
CA GLU A 135 -12.04 4.54 1.72
C GLU A 135 -13.44 4.08 1.30
N PHE A 136 -13.97 4.59 0.19
CA PHE A 136 -15.26 4.16 -0.36
C PHE A 136 -15.08 2.94 -1.25
N THR A 137 -14.17 3.04 -2.22
CA THR A 137 -13.94 1.98 -3.21
C THR A 137 -13.47 0.68 -2.58
N GLY A 138 -12.57 0.71 -1.60
CA GLY A 138 -12.15 -0.46 -0.81
C GLY A 138 -13.29 -1.15 -0.06
N ARG A 139 -14.43 -0.47 0.17
CA ARG A 139 -15.61 -1.01 0.87
C ARG A 139 -16.71 -1.46 -0.09
N VAL A 140 -17.05 -0.64 -1.10
CA VAL A 140 -18.25 -0.88 -1.94
C VAL A 140 -17.94 -1.44 -3.32
N CYS A 141 -16.69 -1.40 -3.78
CA CYS A 141 -16.33 -1.91 -5.10
C CYS A 141 -16.65 -3.42 -5.19
N PRO A 142 -17.20 -3.90 -6.33
CA PRO A 142 -17.40 -5.33 -6.57
C PRO A 142 -16.10 -6.07 -6.93
N ALA A 143 -14.94 -5.41 -6.81
CA ALA A 143 -13.61 -5.95 -7.05
C ALA A 143 -13.39 -6.62 -8.43
N PRO A 144 -13.69 -5.94 -9.56
CA PRO A 144 -13.40 -6.47 -10.90
C PRO A 144 -11.89 -6.72 -11.12
N CYS A 145 -11.03 -6.01 -10.40
CA CYS A 145 -9.59 -6.26 -10.34
C CYS A 145 -9.23 -7.65 -9.80
N GLU A 146 -10.00 -8.20 -8.86
CA GLU A 146 -9.80 -9.57 -8.36
C GLU A 146 -10.28 -10.60 -9.39
N ALA A 147 -11.40 -10.32 -10.07
CA ALA A 147 -11.88 -11.17 -11.17
C ALA A 147 -10.92 -11.21 -12.36
N ALA A 148 -10.20 -10.11 -12.63
CA ALA A 148 -9.18 -10.02 -13.68
C ALA A 148 -7.79 -10.50 -13.23
N CYS A 149 -7.62 -10.94 -11.98
CA CYS A 149 -6.32 -11.33 -11.45
C CYS A 149 -5.81 -12.61 -12.13
N VAL A 150 -4.56 -12.60 -12.61
CA VAL A 150 -3.94 -13.77 -13.24
C VAL A 150 -3.88 -14.97 -12.29
N ALA A 151 -3.72 -14.74 -10.98
CA ALA A 151 -3.74 -15.82 -9.99
C ALA A 151 -5.08 -16.56 -10.02
N GLY A 152 -6.18 -15.83 -10.26
CA GLY A 152 -7.54 -16.34 -10.43
C GLY A 152 -7.73 -17.38 -11.54
N LEU A 153 -6.75 -17.54 -12.45
CA LEU A 153 -6.79 -18.56 -13.49
C LEU A 153 -6.40 -19.96 -12.98
N VAL A 154 -5.60 -20.03 -11.91
CA VAL A 154 -5.00 -21.28 -11.42
C VAL A 154 -5.23 -21.54 -9.93
N ASP A 155 -5.54 -20.50 -9.17
CA ASP A 155 -5.83 -20.52 -7.73
C ASP A 155 -6.75 -19.34 -7.41
N ASP A 156 -6.99 -19.04 -6.14
CA ASP A 156 -7.79 -17.89 -5.74
C ASP A 156 -7.05 -16.54 -5.97
N PRO A 157 -7.78 -15.48 -6.37
CA PRO A 157 -7.16 -14.18 -6.67
C PRO A 157 -6.59 -13.50 -5.41
N ILE A 158 -5.80 -12.45 -5.62
CA ILE A 158 -5.30 -11.63 -4.50
C ILE A 158 -6.45 -10.89 -3.85
N THR A 159 -6.42 -10.69 -2.53
CA THR A 159 -7.42 -9.90 -1.79
C THR A 159 -7.19 -8.39 -1.98
N ILE A 160 -7.24 -7.93 -3.23
CA ILE A 160 -6.91 -6.55 -3.66
C ILE A 160 -7.79 -5.54 -2.92
N LYS A 161 -9.10 -5.79 -2.86
CA LYS A 161 -10.05 -4.90 -2.19
C LYS A 161 -9.74 -4.80 -0.69
N ASN A 162 -9.41 -5.92 -0.07
CA ASN A 162 -9.06 -5.99 1.34
C ASN A 162 -7.77 -5.21 1.66
N THR A 163 -6.77 -5.29 0.78
CA THR A 163 -5.54 -4.50 0.93
C THR A 163 -5.77 -3.01 0.70
N GLU A 164 -6.58 -2.63 -0.30
CA GLU A 164 -6.94 -1.22 -0.56
C GLU A 164 -7.56 -0.56 0.68
N TYR A 165 -8.58 -1.17 1.29
CA TYR A 165 -9.21 -0.58 2.47
C TYR A 165 -8.27 -0.60 3.70
N ALA A 166 -7.42 -1.62 3.84
CA ALA A 166 -6.46 -1.68 4.95
C ALA A 166 -5.39 -0.58 4.87
N ILE A 167 -4.94 -0.22 3.67
CA ILE A 167 -4.01 0.89 3.46
C ILE A 167 -4.63 2.21 3.92
N VAL A 168 -5.85 2.51 3.46
CA VAL A 168 -6.51 3.79 3.78
C VAL A 168 -6.94 3.88 5.25
N ASP A 169 -7.43 2.78 5.85
CA ASP A 169 -7.79 2.75 7.27
C ASP A 169 -6.57 3.03 8.15
N ARG A 170 -5.44 2.36 7.87
CA ARG A 170 -4.17 2.64 8.55
C ARG A 170 -3.76 4.11 8.37
N ALA A 171 -3.87 4.64 7.16
CA ALA A 171 -3.46 6.01 6.88
C ALA A 171 -4.32 7.05 7.62
N PHE A 172 -5.61 6.78 7.86
CA PHE A 172 -6.44 7.59 8.74
C PHE A 172 -6.02 7.46 10.20
N GLU A 173 -5.81 6.24 10.71
CA GLU A 173 -5.37 5.99 12.09
C GLU A 173 -4.04 6.69 12.42
N GLU A 174 -3.10 6.67 11.49
CA GLU A 174 -1.77 7.26 11.63
C GLU A 174 -1.75 8.78 11.31
N GLY A 175 -2.90 9.35 10.90
CA GLY A 175 -3.03 10.77 10.58
C GLY A 175 -2.28 11.23 9.32
N TRP A 176 -2.02 10.32 8.37
CA TRP A 176 -1.31 10.64 7.12
C TRP A 176 -2.20 11.32 6.08
N ILE A 177 -3.51 11.11 6.16
CA ILE A 177 -4.47 11.73 5.25
C ILE A 177 -4.76 13.15 5.73
N VAL A 178 -4.14 14.13 5.05
CA VAL A 178 -4.28 15.56 5.33
C VAL A 178 -4.66 16.35 4.07
N PRO A 179 -5.32 17.51 4.21
CA PRO A 179 -5.66 18.34 3.06
C PRO A 179 -4.42 18.75 2.25
N ARG A 180 -4.45 18.48 0.94
CA ARG A 180 -3.44 18.96 -0.03
C ARG A 180 -3.85 20.35 -0.51
N ILE A 181 -3.18 21.39 -0.01
CA ILE A 181 -3.49 22.80 -0.33
C ILE A 181 -2.54 23.29 -1.44
N PRO A 182 -3.04 23.55 -2.66
CA PRO A 182 -2.22 24.02 -3.78
C PRO A 182 -2.17 25.56 -3.84
N ARG A 183 -1.25 26.08 -4.67
CA ARG A 183 -1.17 27.51 -4.97
C ARG A 183 -2.33 27.93 -5.87
N ARG A 184 -3.10 28.94 -5.46
CA ARG A 184 -4.29 29.43 -6.20
C ARG A 184 -3.90 30.12 -7.50
N ASN A 185 -4.60 29.78 -8.59
CA ASN A 185 -4.41 30.40 -9.91
C ASN A 185 -5.41 31.55 -10.20
N GLY A 186 -6.40 31.77 -9.32
CA GLY A 186 -7.39 32.84 -9.44
C GLY A 186 -8.62 32.51 -10.30
N LEU A 187 -8.67 31.33 -10.93
CA LEU A 187 -9.83 30.85 -11.67
C LEU A 187 -10.93 30.35 -10.73
N ARG A 188 -12.17 30.32 -11.22
CA ARG A 188 -13.34 29.84 -10.48
C ARG A 188 -14.10 28.82 -11.34
N VAL A 189 -14.46 27.69 -10.72
CA VAL A 189 -15.26 26.64 -11.33
C VAL A 189 -16.39 26.27 -10.37
N ALA A 190 -17.58 26.01 -10.90
CA ALA A 190 -18.69 25.46 -10.14
C ALA A 190 -18.89 23.97 -10.48
N VAL A 191 -19.06 23.14 -9.46
CA VAL A 191 -19.42 21.73 -9.59
C VAL A 191 -20.84 21.57 -9.05
N VAL A 192 -21.76 21.07 -9.89
CA VAL A 192 -23.17 20.85 -9.49
C VAL A 192 -23.35 19.38 -9.14
N GLY A 193 -23.56 19.10 -7.85
CA GLY A 193 -23.72 17.76 -7.29
C GLY A 193 -22.52 17.32 -6.45
N SER A 194 -22.80 16.75 -5.27
CA SER A 194 -21.81 16.34 -4.27
C SER A 194 -21.65 14.82 -4.15
N GLY A 195 -22.04 14.07 -5.18
CA GLY A 195 -21.76 12.64 -5.28
C GLY A 195 -20.28 12.37 -5.61
N PRO A 196 -19.88 11.08 -5.74
CA PRO A 196 -18.47 10.70 -5.98
C PRO A 196 -17.83 11.41 -7.17
N ALA A 197 -18.57 11.56 -8.29
CA ALA A 197 -18.09 12.27 -9.47
C ALA A 197 -17.82 13.76 -9.20
N GLY A 198 -18.71 14.44 -8.47
CA GLY A 198 -18.57 15.85 -8.14
C GLY A 198 -17.43 16.10 -7.16
N LEU A 199 -17.31 15.27 -6.12
CA LEU A 199 -16.22 15.36 -5.15
C LEU A 199 -14.86 15.06 -5.78
N ALA A 200 -14.76 14.04 -6.64
CA ALA A 200 -13.53 13.72 -7.36
C ALA A 200 -13.14 14.85 -8.31
N ALA A 201 -14.10 15.39 -9.08
CA ALA A 201 -13.87 16.54 -9.94
C ALA A 201 -13.39 17.76 -9.15
N ALA A 202 -14.02 18.04 -7.99
CA ALA A 202 -13.64 19.14 -7.11
C ALA A 202 -12.22 18.96 -6.54
N ASP A 203 -11.82 17.77 -6.09
CA ASP A 203 -10.45 17.52 -5.63
C ASP A 203 -9.45 17.70 -6.78
N GLN A 204 -9.67 17.07 -7.93
CA GLN A 204 -8.78 17.18 -9.10
C GLN A 204 -8.63 18.63 -9.60
N LEU A 205 -9.73 19.40 -9.65
CA LEU A 205 -9.70 20.82 -10.02
C LEU A 205 -9.01 21.66 -8.95
N ASN A 206 -9.28 21.41 -7.66
CA ASN A 206 -8.61 22.09 -6.57
C ASN A 206 -7.09 21.90 -6.68
N GLN A 207 -6.61 20.67 -6.91
CA GLN A 207 -5.16 20.38 -7.07
C GLN A 207 -4.51 21.08 -8.28
N LYS A 208 -5.28 21.58 -9.26
CA LYS A 208 -4.78 22.37 -10.40
C LYS A 208 -4.61 23.86 -10.10
N GLY A 209 -4.90 24.30 -8.87
CA GLY A 209 -4.68 25.65 -8.35
C GLY A 209 -5.95 26.41 -8.12
#